data_AF-A0A444VRS3-F1
#
_entry.id   AF-A0A444VRS3-F1
#
_cell.length_a   1.000
_cell.length_b   1.000
_cell.length_c   1.000
_cell.angle_alpha   90.00
_cell.angle_beta   90.00
_cell.angle_gamma   90.00
#
_symmetry.space_group_name_H-M   'P 1'
#
loop_
_entity.id
_entity.type
_entity.pdbx_description
1 polymer ?
#
loop_
_entity_poly.entity_id
_entity_poly.type
_entity_poly.pdbx_seq_one_letter_code
_entity_poly.pdbx_strand_id
1 'polypeptide(L)'
;MKKLFSLLAIIGIVALSNCSQIPENNDPILGIWANTQTSTIEGKGSSTTREEWIFNDVYLGRYQSYSNSKLVFYTDFKWSEENGTYSIIYGDPQVTDITVNLEHASDPEILTLENGSVFATRD
;
A
#
# COMPACT_ATOMS: atom_id res chain seq x y z
N MET A 1 -46.98 27.38 -17.81
CA MET A 1 -45.85 27.90 -16.99
C MET A 1 -45.44 26.94 -15.87
N LYS A 2 -46.33 26.48 -14.98
CA LYS A 2 -45.99 25.56 -13.86
C LYS A 2 -45.22 24.28 -14.27
N LYS A 3 -45.56 23.68 -15.42
CA LYS A 3 -44.88 22.47 -15.93
C LYS A 3 -43.44 22.72 -16.42
N LEU A 4 -43.14 23.94 -16.88
CA LEU A 4 -41.79 24.32 -17.33
C LEU A 4 -40.86 24.49 -16.12
N PHE A 5 -41.37 25.11 -15.05
CA PHE A 5 -40.64 25.24 -13.79
C PHE A 5 -40.37 23.90 -13.11
N SER A 6 -41.31 22.95 -13.15
CA SER A 6 -41.04 21.58 -12.68
C SER A 6 -39.96 20.87 -13.49
N LEU A 7 -39.96 21.02 -14.81
CA LEU A 7 -38.94 20.39 -15.66
C LEU A 7 -37.54 20.96 -15.38
N LEU A 8 -37.45 22.30 -15.26
CA LEU A 8 -36.20 22.98 -14.88
C LEU A 8 -35.74 22.59 -13.47
N ALA A 9 -36.65 22.39 -12.53
CA ALA A 9 -36.32 21.92 -11.19
C ALA A 9 -35.75 20.50 -11.20
N ILE A 10 -36.32 19.58 -11.98
CA ILE A 10 -35.81 18.21 -12.11
C ILE A 10 -34.43 18.20 -12.77
N ILE A 11 -34.24 18.99 -13.84
CA ILE A 11 -32.93 19.13 -14.52
C ILE A 11 -31.89 19.72 -13.56
N GLY A 12 -32.27 20.71 -12.74
CA GLY A 12 -31.41 21.28 -11.71
C GLY A 12 -30.99 20.26 -10.65
N ILE A 13 -31.91 19.41 -10.19
CA ILE A 13 -31.60 18.34 -9.21
C ILE A 13 -30.64 17.32 -9.84
N VAL A 14 -30.84 16.92 -11.10
CA VAL A 14 -29.96 15.98 -11.81
C VAL A 14 -28.57 16.57 -12.06
N ALA A 15 -28.49 17.86 -12.41
CA ALA A 15 -27.21 18.54 -12.62
C ALA A 15 -26.40 18.72 -11.33
N LEU A 16 -27.06 18.87 -10.18
CA LEU A 16 -26.42 18.98 -8.86
C LEU A 16 -26.11 17.62 -8.23
N SER A 17 -26.67 16.52 -8.73
CA SER A 17 -26.37 15.15 -8.27
C SER A 17 -25.17 14.54 -9.00
N ASN A 18 -24.26 15.38 -9.47
CA ASN A 18 -22.96 14.97 -10.00
C ASN A 18 -22.09 14.49 -8.82
N CYS A 19 -22.29 13.25 -8.39
CA CYS A 19 -21.30 12.52 -7.61
C CYS A 19 -20.03 12.47 -8.47
N SER A 20 -19.01 13.25 -8.09
CA SER A 20 -17.73 13.23 -8.81
C SER A 20 -17.22 11.79 -8.82
N GLN A 21 -16.83 11.30 -9.99
CA GLN A 21 -16.11 10.04 -10.09
C GLN A 21 -14.89 10.10 -9.17
N ILE A 22 -14.72 9.09 -8.32
CA ILE A 22 -13.53 8.99 -7.48
C ILE A 22 -12.34 8.83 -8.44
N PRO A 23 -11.33 9.71 -8.38
CA PRO A 23 -10.14 9.55 -9.21
C PRO A 23 -9.51 8.18 -8.94
N GLU A 24 -9.23 7.42 -9.99
CA GLU A 24 -8.50 6.17 -9.85
C GLU A 24 -7.05 6.48 -9.47
N ASN A 25 -6.57 5.85 -8.40
CA ASN A 25 -5.18 5.88 -8.03
C ASN A 25 -4.49 4.68 -8.69
N ASN A 26 -3.63 4.95 -9.66
CA ASN A 26 -2.87 3.95 -10.41
C ASN A 26 -1.36 4.04 -10.08
N ASP A 27 -1.04 4.41 -8.84
CA ASP A 27 0.33 4.51 -8.38
C ASP A 27 1.07 3.16 -8.53
N PRO A 28 2.31 3.14 -9.04
CA PRO A 28 3.04 1.90 -9.22
C PRO A 28 3.41 1.17 -7.92
N ILE A 29 3.32 1.81 -6.74
CA ILE A 29 3.55 1.12 -5.47
C ILE A 29 2.46 0.11 -5.13
N LEU A 30 1.27 0.24 -5.74
CA LEU A 30 0.13 -0.64 -5.49
C LEU A 30 0.48 -2.12 -5.71
N GLY A 31 -0.05 -2.98 -4.85
CA GLY A 31 0.22 -4.42 -4.86
C GLY A 31 0.95 -4.91 -3.61
N ILE A 32 1.56 -6.08 -3.74
CA ILE A 32 2.24 -6.79 -2.64
C ILE A 32 3.74 -6.69 -2.82
N TRP A 33 4.39 -6.33 -1.72
CA TRP A 33 5.84 -6.31 -1.59
C TRP A 33 6.24 -7.24 -0.47
N ALA A 34 7.29 -8.03 -0.66
CA ALA A 34 7.71 -9.02 0.31
C ALA A 34 9.22 -8.99 0.60
N ASN A 35 9.57 -9.36 1.82
CA ASN A 35 10.94 -9.68 2.22
C ASN A 35 10.92 -11.04 2.93
N THR A 36 11.76 -11.97 2.48
CA THR A 36 11.86 -13.31 3.06
C THR A 36 13.27 -13.55 3.57
N GLN A 37 13.37 -13.88 4.86
CA GLN A 37 14.62 -14.23 5.52
C GLN A 37 14.56 -15.69 5.96
N THR A 38 15.59 -16.46 5.63
CA THR A 38 15.73 -17.85 6.07
C THR A 38 16.98 -18.00 6.92
N SER A 39 16.80 -18.49 8.14
CA SER A 39 17.87 -18.80 9.07
C SER A 39 18.02 -20.31 9.20
N THR A 40 19.24 -20.82 9.00
CA THR A 40 19.58 -22.23 9.21
C THR A 40 20.59 -22.30 10.35
N ILE A 41 20.28 -23.08 11.39
CA ILE A 41 21.17 -23.29 12.53
C ILE A 41 21.71 -24.72 12.45
N GLU A 42 23.02 -24.94 12.45
CA GLU A 42 23.57 -26.29 12.42
C GLU A 42 23.01 -27.16 13.57
N GLY A 43 22.42 -28.31 13.22
CA GLY A 43 21.79 -29.23 14.18
C GLY A 43 20.40 -28.83 14.67
N LYS A 44 19.82 -27.71 14.21
CA LYS A 44 18.42 -27.32 14.43
C LYS A 44 17.77 -27.01 13.08
N GLY A 45 16.46 -27.24 12.92
CA GLY A 45 15.77 -27.04 11.63
C GLY A 45 15.90 -25.60 11.08
N SER A 46 15.54 -25.40 9.82
CA SER A 46 15.46 -24.06 9.21
C SER A 46 14.24 -23.30 9.73
N SER A 47 14.38 -21.99 9.98
CA SER A 47 13.28 -21.08 10.27
C SER A 47 13.17 -20.01 9.20
N THR A 48 11.97 -19.74 8.72
CA THR A 48 11.71 -18.69 7.73
C THR A 48 10.83 -17.61 8.34
N THR A 49 11.24 -16.35 8.17
CA THR A 49 10.43 -15.16 8.44
C THR A 49 10.09 -14.51 7.12
N ARG A 50 8.83 -14.16 6.90
CA ARG A 50 8.40 -13.40 5.72
C ARG A 50 7.58 -12.20 6.15
N GLU A 51 7.89 -11.05 5.58
CA GLU A 51 7.19 -9.80 5.79
C GLU A 51 6.52 -9.39 4.49
N GLU A 52 5.30 -8.85 4.58
CA GLU A 52 4.54 -8.33 3.45
C GLU A 52 4.06 -6.91 3.70
N TRP A 53 4.10 -6.08 2.67
CA TRP A 53 3.47 -4.76 2.61
C TRP A 53 2.50 -4.73 1.44
N ILE A 54 1.22 -4.56 1.76
CA ILE A 54 0.12 -4.62 0.80
C ILE A 54 -0.44 -3.20 0.65
N PHE A 55 -0.15 -2.55 -0.47
CA PHE A 55 -0.59 -1.18 -0.77
C PHE A 55 -1.91 -1.19 -1.56
N ASN A 56 -2.89 -0.40 -1.13
CA ASN A 56 -4.14 -0.19 -1.84
C ASN A 56 -4.27 1.24 -2.39
N ASP A 57 -5.26 1.44 -3.25
CA ASP A 57 -5.54 2.65 -4.03
C ASP A 57 -6.06 3.83 -3.18
N VAL A 58 -6.39 3.62 -1.91
CA VAL A 58 -6.95 4.64 -1.00
C VAL A 58 -5.96 5.16 0.04
N TYR A 59 -4.66 5.11 -0.25
CA TYR A 59 -3.59 5.60 0.65
C TYR A 59 -3.50 4.84 1.98
N LEU A 60 -4.00 3.60 1.97
CA LEU A 60 -3.93 2.67 3.08
C LEU A 60 -3.22 1.40 2.64
N GLY A 61 -2.80 0.61 3.60
CA GLY A 61 -2.23 -0.69 3.35
C GLY A 61 -2.17 -1.54 4.60
N ARG A 62 -1.62 -2.75 4.45
CA ARG A 62 -1.44 -3.69 5.53
C ARG A 62 -0.04 -4.27 5.52
N TYR A 63 0.59 -4.22 6.68
CA TYR A 63 1.81 -4.96 6.95
C TYR A 63 1.47 -6.28 7.64
N GLN A 64 2.13 -7.36 7.23
CA GLN A 64 1.98 -8.68 7.80
C GLN A 64 3.34 -9.33 8.01
N SER A 65 3.53 -9.98 9.15
CA SER A 65 4.72 -10.77 9.45
C SER A 65 4.34 -12.22 9.70
N TYR A 66 5.08 -13.12 9.07
CA TYR A 66 4.89 -14.55 9.11
C TYR A 66 6.13 -15.24 9.66
N SER A 67 5.92 -16.24 10.52
CA SER A 67 6.96 -17.18 10.94
C SER A 67 6.56 -18.59 10.50
N ASN A 68 7.41 -19.21 9.67
CA ASN A 68 7.18 -20.53 9.10
C ASN A 68 5.78 -20.66 8.47
N SER A 69 5.43 -19.70 7.62
CA SER A 69 4.13 -19.58 6.93
C SER A 69 2.91 -19.34 7.84
N LYS A 70 3.11 -19.05 9.14
CA LYS A 70 2.03 -18.66 10.06
C LYS A 70 2.08 -17.17 10.30
N LEU A 71 0.95 -16.47 10.13
CA LEU A 71 0.83 -15.08 10.49
C LEU A 71 1.06 -14.92 12.00
N VAL A 72 2.04 -14.11 12.37
CA VAL A 72 2.39 -13.84 13.78
C VAL A 72 2.09 -12.41 14.20
N PHE A 73 2.01 -11.48 13.25
CA PHE A 73 1.69 -10.08 13.50
C PHE A 73 1.11 -9.43 12.25
N TYR A 74 0.23 -8.44 12.42
CA TYR A 74 -0.18 -7.54 11.35
C TYR A 74 -0.56 -6.18 11.92
N THR A 75 -0.40 -5.13 11.12
CA THR A 75 -0.96 -3.82 11.39
C THR A 75 -1.31 -3.12 10.08
N ASP A 76 -2.31 -2.24 10.12
CA ASP A 76 -2.62 -1.39 8.97
C ASP A 76 -1.67 -0.18 8.97
N PHE A 77 -1.41 0.38 7.80
CA PHE A 77 -0.60 1.59 7.63
C PHE A 77 -1.29 2.58 6.69
N LYS A 78 -0.92 3.85 6.82
CA LYS A 78 -1.17 4.89 5.83
C LYS A 78 0.07 5.04 4.97
N TRP A 79 -0.11 5.44 3.72
CA TRP A 79 1.02 5.77 2.86
C TRP A 79 0.79 7.04 2.06
N SER A 80 1.88 7.69 1.70
CA SER A 80 1.88 8.86 0.81
C SER A 80 3.12 8.83 -0.06
N GLU A 81 3.03 9.46 -1.23
CA GLU A 81 4.13 9.62 -2.18
C GLU A 81 4.48 11.11 -2.31
N GLU A 82 5.77 11.41 -2.31
CA GLU A 82 6.31 12.73 -2.63
C GLU A 82 7.62 12.58 -3.42
N ASN A 83 7.61 12.96 -4.70
CA ASN A 83 8.77 12.97 -5.60
C ASN A 83 9.49 11.60 -5.73
N GLY A 84 8.73 10.51 -5.82
CA GLY A 84 9.19 9.12 -5.92
C GLY A 84 9.58 8.49 -4.59
N THR A 85 9.42 9.23 -3.48
CA THR A 85 9.70 8.78 -2.12
C THR A 85 8.37 8.47 -1.42
N TYR A 86 8.25 7.28 -0.85
CA TYR A 86 7.04 6.83 -0.18
C TYR A 86 7.25 6.81 1.33
N SER A 87 6.32 7.42 2.06
CA SER A 87 6.25 7.31 3.53
C SER A 87 5.21 6.29 3.93
N ILE A 88 5.57 5.36 4.81
CA ILE A 88 4.70 4.33 5.38
C ILE A 88 4.56 4.62 6.88
N ILE A 89 3.36 4.97 7.31
CA ILE A 89 3.05 5.33 8.69
C ILE A 89 2.17 4.24 9.30
N TYR A 90 2.70 3.51 10.27
CA TYR A 90 2.00 2.37 10.84
C TYR A 90 0.97 2.80 11.88
N GLY A 91 -0.16 2.09 11.93
CA GLY A 91 -1.19 2.32 12.95
C GLY A 91 -0.79 1.82 14.34
N ASP A 92 0.21 0.92 14.41
CA ASP A 92 0.76 0.41 15.67
C ASP A 92 2.01 1.23 16.06
N PRO A 93 2.01 1.93 17.22
CA PRO A 93 3.12 2.78 17.64
C PRO A 93 4.40 2.01 18.00
N GLN A 94 4.34 0.67 18.07
CA GLN A 94 5.53 -0.17 18.27
C GLN A 94 6.27 -0.46 16.97
N VAL A 95 5.65 -0.19 15.81
CA VAL A 95 6.28 -0.33 14.50
C VAL A 95 6.80 1.03 14.07
N THR A 96 8.07 1.08 13.67
CA THR A 96 8.71 2.33 13.25
C THR A 96 8.29 2.68 11.83
N ASP A 97 7.76 3.88 11.65
CA ASP A 97 7.48 4.46 10.34
C ASP A 97 8.72 4.43 9.43
N ILE A 98 8.51 4.27 8.13
CA ILE A 98 9.61 4.08 7.20
C ILE A 98 9.40 4.84 5.90
N THR A 99 10.53 5.26 5.33
CA THR A 99 10.59 5.88 4.01
C THR A 99 11.29 4.94 3.03
N VAL A 100 10.68 4.75 1.86
CA VAL A 100 11.20 3.87 0.80
C VAL A 100 11.18 4.54 -0.56
N ASN A 101 12.05 4.11 -1.46
CA ASN A 101 12.08 4.53 -2.85
C ASN A 101 11.75 3.35 -3.76
N LEU A 102 11.03 3.61 -4.85
CA LEU A 102 10.70 2.60 -5.86
C LEU A 102 11.74 2.59 -6.98
N GLU A 103 12.37 1.45 -7.23
CA GLU A 103 13.31 1.26 -8.32
C GLU A 103 12.71 0.42 -9.46
N HIS A 104 12.28 1.10 -10.52
CA HIS A 104 11.62 0.49 -11.69
C HIS A 104 12.54 -0.31 -12.62
N ALA A 105 13.87 -0.14 -12.51
CA ALA A 105 14.82 -0.77 -13.45
C ALA A 105 15.18 -2.22 -13.08
N SER A 106 14.62 -2.75 -11.99
CA SER A 106 14.89 -4.09 -11.48
C SER A 106 13.79 -5.08 -11.88
N ASP A 107 14.16 -6.34 -12.08
CA ASP A 107 13.24 -7.46 -12.30
C ASP A 107 13.56 -8.57 -11.27
N PRO A 108 12.77 -8.74 -10.19
CA PRO A 108 11.57 -7.97 -9.85
C PRO A 108 11.89 -6.52 -9.43
N GLU A 109 10.91 -5.63 -9.52
CA GLU A 109 11.02 -4.26 -8.96
C GLU A 109 11.31 -4.33 -7.45
N ILE A 110 12.03 -3.33 -6.94
CA ILE A 110 12.45 -3.28 -5.54
C ILE A 110 12.06 -1.97 -4.87
N LEU A 111 11.72 -2.07 -3.57
CA LEU A 111 11.70 -0.94 -2.65
C LEU A 111 13.04 -0.88 -1.91
N THR A 112 13.64 0.30 -1.83
CA THR A 112 14.91 0.52 -1.13
C THR A 112 14.80 1.56 -0.03
N LEU A 113 15.60 1.38 1.02
CA LEU A 113 15.77 2.38 2.08
C LEU A 113 16.68 3.53 1.60
N GLU A 114 16.73 4.62 2.36
CA GLU A 114 17.60 5.78 2.06
C GLU A 114 19.09 5.43 1.90
N ASN A 115 19.56 4.37 2.57
CA ASN A 115 20.93 3.87 2.46
C ASN A 115 21.17 2.95 1.25
N GLY A 116 20.16 2.75 0.40
CA GLY A 116 20.20 1.89 -0.79
C GLY A 116 20.04 0.39 -0.50
N SER A 117 19.82 -0.03 0.74
CA SER A 117 19.55 -1.45 1.03
C SER A 117 18.15 -1.83 0.59
N VAL A 118 18.00 -3.06 0.06
CA VAL A 118 16.71 -3.62 -0.34
C VAL A 118 15.82 -3.77 0.89
N PHE A 119 14.65 -3.12 0.84
CA PHE A 119 13.60 -3.23 1.85
C PHE A 119 12.68 -4.41 1.54
N ALA A 120 12.13 -4.45 0.33
CA ALA A 120 11.23 -5.48 -0.15
C ALA A 120 11.29 -5.60 -1.68
N THR A 121 10.89 -6.75 -2.22
CA THR A 121 10.77 -7.00 -3.66
C THR A 121 9.31 -7.18 -4.03
N ARG A 122 8.94 -6.83 -5.27
CA ARG A 122 7.60 -7.11 -5.79
C ARG A 122 7.32 -8.62 -5.73
N ASP A 123 6.14 -9.00 -5.24
CA ASP A 123 5.65 -10.39 -5.22
C ASP A 123 4.69 -10.68 -6.39
#